data_AF-A0A917KGS9-F1
#
_entry.id   AF-A0A917KGS9-F1
#
_cell.length_a   1.000
_cell.length_b   1.000
_cell.length_c   1.000
_cell.angle_alpha   90.00
_cell.angle_beta   90.00
_cell.angle_gamma   90.00
#
_symmetry.space_group_name_H-M   'P 1'
#
loop_
_entity.id
_entity.type
_entity.pdbx_description
1 polymer ?
#
loop_
_entity_poly.entity_id
_entity_poly.type
_entity_poly.pdbx_seq_one_letter_code
_entity_poly.pdbx_strand_id
1 'polypeptide(L)'
;MLDATPAPDLDLLLAPGDQAEFVALCAWTTRLGRIERSWLYVVLHQGHGPWTHAYRVVPDRRPGHLAVFLERAEAGDRRAALADWLRERAAAADGRR
;
A
#
# COMPACT_ATOMS: atom_id res chain seq x y z
N MET A 1 -21.73 -8.26 -9.86
CA MET A 1 -21.78 -6.95 -9.19
C MET A 1 -20.32 -6.56 -8.97
N LEU A 2 -19.81 -5.57 -9.71
CA LEU A 2 -18.44 -5.08 -9.50
C LEU A 2 -18.45 -4.35 -8.16
N ASP A 3 -17.76 -4.89 -7.14
CA ASP A 3 -17.53 -4.17 -5.88
C ASP A 3 -16.72 -2.92 -6.18
N ALA A 4 -17.43 -1.81 -6.42
CA ALA A 4 -16.90 -0.47 -6.57
C ALA A 4 -16.50 0.05 -5.19
N THR A 5 -15.55 -0.63 -4.53
CA THR A 5 -14.87 -0.09 -3.36
C THR A 5 -14.08 1.13 -3.85
N PRO A 6 -14.41 2.35 -3.40
CA PRO A 6 -13.65 3.53 -3.79
C PRO A 6 -12.20 3.39 -3.33
N ALA A 7 -11.28 4.05 -4.03
CA ALA A 7 -9.90 4.15 -3.57
C ALA A 7 -9.87 4.79 -2.17
N PRO A 8 -8.94 4.35 -1.29
CA PRO A 8 -8.81 4.93 0.04
C PRO A 8 -8.35 6.38 -0.05
N ASP A 9 -8.80 7.20 0.90
CA ASP A 9 -8.30 8.55 1.12
C ASP A 9 -6.90 8.50 1.75
N LEU A 10 -5.89 9.06 1.07
CA LEU A 10 -4.50 9.01 1.52
C LEU A 10 -4.07 10.27 2.28
N ASP A 11 -4.97 11.20 2.58
CA ASP A 11 -4.63 12.47 3.24
C ASP A 11 -3.96 12.28 4.61
N LEU A 12 -4.21 11.15 5.29
CA LEU A 12 -3.53 10.80 6.55
C LEU A 12 -2.11 10.24 6.36
N LEU A 13 -1.72 9.87 5.14
CA LEU A 13 -0.40 9.33 4.81
C LEU A 13 0.50 10.33 4.11
N LEU A 14 -0.07 11.35 3.46
CA LEU A 14 0.66 12.28 2.61
C LEU A 14 0.79 13.64 3.29
N ALA A 15 2.03 14.08 3.48
CA ALA A 15 2.32 15.47 3.77
C ALA A 15 2.38 16.29 2.46
N PRO A 16 2.26 17.63 2.51
CA PRO A 16 2.43 18.47 1.34
C PRO A 16 3.77 18.21 0.63
N GLY A 17 3.71 17.89 -0.65
CA GLY A 17 4.89 17.58 -1.48
C GLY A 17 5.23 16.09 -1.60
N ASP A 18 4.60 15.23 -0.80
CA ASP A 18 4.74 13.78 -0.94
C ASP A 18 4.06 13.30 -2.23
N GLN A 19 4.59 12.22 -2.80
CA GLN A 19 4.06 11.61 -4.03
C GLN A 19 3.65 10.17 -3.76
N ALA A 20 2.39 9.84 -4.04
CA ALA A 20 1.88 8.47 -3.96
C ALA A 20 1.70 7.87 -5.35
N GLU A 21 2.20 6.65 -5.52
CA GLU A 21 2.03 5.83 -6.72
C GLU A 21 1.23 4.59 -6.36
N PHE A 22 0.09 4.40 -7.02
CA PHE A 22 -0.68 3.17 -6.91
C PHE A 22 0.04 2.04 -7.64
N VAL A 23 0.21 0.91 -6.96
CA VAL A 23 0.90 -0.27 -7.49
C VAL A 23 -0.12 -1.32 -7.94
N ALA A 24 -1.05 -1.72 -7.07
CA ALA A 24 -2.01 -2.77 -7.35
C ALA A 24 -3.16 -2.82 -6.33
N LEU A 25 -4.27 -3.44 -6.74
CA LEU A 25 -5.37 -3.87 -5.87
C LEU A 25 -5.44 -5.39 -5.94
N CYS A 26 -5.22 -6.06 -4.80
CA CYS A 26 -5.09 -7.52 -4.77
C CYS A 26 -5.81 -8.13 -3.57
N ALA A 27 -6.04 -9.44 -3.63
CA ALA A 27 -6.30 -10.22 -2.43
C ALA A 27 -4.96 -10.53 -1.75
N TRP A 28 -4.88 -10.28 -0.45
CA TRP A 28 -3.66 -10.47 0.33
C TRP A 28 -3.91 -11.48 1.44
N THR A 29 -3.22 -12.62 1.38
CA THR A 29 -3.26 -13.62 2.45
C THR A 29 -2.29 -13.23 3.56
N THR A 30 -2.86 -12.82 4.70
CA THR A 30 -2.11 -12.46 5.91
C THR A 30 -1.36 -13.66 6.49
N ARG A 31 -0.45 -13.42 7.45
CA ARG A 31 0.26 -14.50 8.16
C ARG A 31 -0.67 -15.46 8.92
N LEU A 32 -1.87 -15.01 9.28
CA LEU A 32 -2.89 -15.81 9.97
C LEU A 32 -3.85 -16.52 9.00
N GLY A 33 -3.58 -16.49 7.68
CA GLY A 33 -4.39 -17.14 6.66
C GLY A 33 -5.66 -16.38 6.27
N ARG A 34 -5.95 -15.22 6.88
CA ARG A 34 -7.07 -14.36 6.46
C ARG A 34 -6.74 -13.69 5.15
N ILE A 35 -7.69 -13.69 4.22
CA ILE A 35 -7.62 -12.97 2.94
C ILE A 35 -8.28 -11.60 3.08
N GLU A 36 -7.56 -10.55 2.68
CA GLU A 36 -8.03 -9.16 2.74
C GLU A 36 -7.82 -8.46 1.39
N ARG A 37 -8.82 -7.74 0.90
CA ARG A 37 -8.66 -6.86 -0.28
C ARG A 37 -7.79 -5.68 0.12
N SER A 38 -6.66 -5.53 -0.56
CA SER A 38 -5.59 -4.61 -0.18
C SER A 38 -5.18 -3.72 -1.35
N TRP A 39 -5.12 -2.41 -1.10
CA TRP A 39 -4.52 -1.43 -2.01
C TRP A 39 -3.04 -1.27 -1.68
N LEU A 40 -2.21 -1.29 -2.71
CA LEU A 40 -0.76 -1.23 -2.58
C LEU A 40 -0.27 0.09 -3.15
N TYR A 41 0.49 0.82 -2.35
CA TYR A 41 1.03 2.12 -2.72
C TYR A 41 2.52 2.20 -2.43
N VAL A 42 3.21 2.99 -3.23
CA VAL A 42 4.56 3.46 -2.94
C VAL A 42 4.50 4.96 -2.75
N VAL A 43 5.04 5.46 -1.65
CA VAL A 43 5.02 6.88 -1.30
C VAL A 43 6.44 7.39 -1.17
N LEU A 44 6.77 8.44 -1.91
CA LEU A 44 7.99 9.21 -1.71
C LEU A 44 7.69 10.41 -0.82
N HIS A 45 8.19 10.35 0.41
CA HIS A 45 8.13 11.44 1.36
C HIS A 45 9.27 12.43 1.12
N GLN A 46 8.94 13.73 1.13
CA GLN A 46 9.92 14.81 0.97
C GLN A 46 10.35 15.41 2.32
N GLY A 47 9.58 15.17 3.38
CA GLY A 47 9.86 15.66 4.72
C GLY A 47 11.07 14.98 5.36
N HIS A 48 11.98 15.79 5.96
CA HIS A 48 13.19 15.31 6.65
C HIS A 48 14.16 14.46 5.79
N GLY A 49 14.17 14.70 4.47
CA GLY A 49 14.98 13.98 3.48
C GLY A 49 14.17 12.93 2.72
N PRO A 50 14.58 12.55 1.49
CA PRO A 50 13.77 11.63 0.68
C PRO A 50 13.71 10.25 1.32
N TRP A 51 12.50 9.76 1.56
CA TRP A 51 12.22 8.39 1.98
C TRP A 51 11.14 7.79 1.09
N THR A 52 11.36 6.57 0.62
CA THR A 52 10.34 5.83 -0.11
C THR A 52 9.77 4.72 0.77
N HIS A 53 8.45 4.74 0.97
CA HIS A 53 7.71 3.75 1.74
C HIS A 53 6.82 2.91 0.82
N ALA A 54 6.77 1.61 1.07
CA ALA A 54 5.80 0.70 0.47
C ALA A 54 4.71 0.41 1.49
N TYR A 55 3.48 0.80 1.16
CA TYR A 55 2.32 0.67 2.02
C TYR A 55 1.32 -0.35 1.47
N ARG A 56 0.74 -1.11 2.39
CA ARG A 56 -0.49 -1.86 2.18
C ARG A 56 -1.62 -1.19 2.95
N VAL A 57 -2.66 -0.77 2.24
CA VAL A 57 -3.82 -0.06 2.78
C VAL A 57 -5.05 -0.95 2.64
N VAL A 58 -5.68 -1.24 3.77
CA VAL A 58 -6.90 -2.05 3.85
C VAL A 58 -8.02 -1.14 4.34
N PRO A 59 -9.10 -0.94 3.55
CA PRO A 59 -10.28 -0.22 4.02
C PRO A 59 -10.85 -0.91 5.26
N ASP A 60 -11.07 -0.14 6.33
CA ASP A 60 -11.83 -0.63 7.48
C ASP A 60 -13.32 -0.65 7.13
N ARG A 61 -14.11 -1.46 7.85
CA ARG A 61 -15.57 -1.47 7.78
C ARG A 61 -16.19 -0.17 8.32
N ARG A 62 -15.45 0.59 9.13
CA ARG A 62 -15.89 1.89 9.65
C ARG A 62 -15.55 2.99 8.64
N PRO A 63 -16.52 3.80 8.20
CA PRO A 63 -16.25 4.94 7.34
C PRO A 63 -15.20 5.87 7.97
N GLY A 64 -14.22 6.31 7.17
CA GLY A 64 -13.13 7.19 7.63
C GLY A 64 -11.98 6.47 8.36
N HIS A 65 -11.98 5.14 8.44
CA HIS A 65 -10.90 4.37 9.03
C HIS A 65 -10.14 3.57 7.97
N LEU A 66 -8.81 3.65 8.02
CA LEU A 66 -7.90 2.87 7.18
C LEU A 66 -6.93 2.12 8.06
N ALA A 67 -6.78 0.82 7.81
CA ALA A 67 -5.65 0.06 8.34
C ALA A 67 -4.49 0.20 7.36
N VAL A 68 -3.41 0.86 7.80
CA VAL A 68 -2.21 1.07 6.99
C VAL A 68 -1.06 0.26 7.57
N PHE A 69 -0.43 -0.53 6.72
CA PHE A 69 0.71 -1.36 7.04
C PHE A 69 1.91 -0.85 6.25
N LEU A 70 2.98 -0.46 6.95
CA LEU A 70 4.27 -0.20 6.33
C LEU A 70 4.96 -1.55 6.07
N GLU A 71 5.00 -1.97 4.81
CA GLU A 71 5.60 -3.24 4.41
C GLU A 71 7.12 -3.11 4.28
N ARG A 72 7.61 -1.94 3.83
CA ARG A 72 9.05 -1.61 3.71
C ARG A 72 9.29 -0.11 3.63
N ALA A 73 10.44 0.35 4.11
CA ALA A 73 10.90 1.73 4.01
C ALA A 73 12.37 1.78 3.57
N GLU A 74 12.70 2.67 2.65
CA GLU A 74 14.07 2.90 2.17
C GLU A 74 14.39 4.38 2.03
N ALA A 75 15.65 4.74 2.27
CA ALA A 75 16.13 6.10 2.06
C ALA A 75 16.34 6.39 0.56
N GLY A 76 16.07 7.62 0.16
CA GLY A 76 16.14 8.11 -1.22
C GLY A 76 14.87 7.84 -2.03
N ASP A 77 14.88 8.26 -3.30
CA ASP A 77 13.87 7.88 -4.28
C ASP A 77 14.16 6.46 -4.77
N ARG A 78 13.36 5.51 -4.28
CA ARG A 78 13.42 4.08 -4.61
C ARG A 78 12.09 3.58 -5.14
N ARG A 79 11.28 4.46 -5.71
CA ARG A 79 9.88 4.16 -6.06
C ARG A 79 9.75 2.96 -6.99
N ALA A 80 10.51 2.94 -8.08
CA ALA A 80 10.50 1.84 -9.03
C ALA A 80 10.86 0.49 -8.36
N ALA A 81 11.96 0.46 -7.61
CA ALA A 81 12.42 -0.76 -6.95
C ALA A 81 11.43 -1.27 -5.90
N LEU A 82 10.82 -0.37 -5.12
CA LEU A 82 9.81 -0.75 -4.14
C LEU A 82 8.49 -1.15 -4.79
N ALA A 83 8.10 -0.55 -5.92
CA ALA A 83 6.92 -0.94 -6.66
C ALA A 83 7.06 -2.37 -7.23
N ASP A 84 8.21 -2.68 -7.83
CA ASP A 84 8.50 -4.02 -8.35
C ASP A 84 8.51 -5.06 -7.21
N TRP A 85 9.21 -4.77 -6.11
CA TRP A 85 9.19 -5.61 -4.93
C TRP A 85 7.76 -5.83 -4.40
N LEU A 86 6.94 -4.78 -4.35
CA LEU A 86 5.57 -4.86 -3.83
C LEU A 86 4.66 -5.69 -4.76
N ARG A 87 4.87 -5.64 -6.08
CA ARG A 87 4.19 -6.52 -7.06
C ARG A 87 4.55 -7.98 -6.84
N GLU A 88 5.83 -8.30 -6.68
CA GLU A 88 6.28 -9.67 -6.38
C GLU A 88 5.69 -10.18 -5.06
N ARG A 89 5.66 -9.33 -4.03
CA ARG A 89 5.04 -9.65 -2.74
C ARG A 89 3.54 -9.89 -2.87
N ALA A 90 2.84 -9.08 -3.66
CA ALA A 90 1.41 -9.25 -3.93
C ALA A 90 1.12 -10.60 -4.61
N ALA A 91 1.88 -10.94 -5.66
CA ALA A 91 1.74 -12.21 -6.35
C ALA A 91 1.96 -13.42 -5.41
N ALA A 92 2.97 -13.33 -4.54
CA ALA A 92 3.23 -14.36 -3.54
C ALA A 92 2.16 -14.44 -2.44
N ALA A 93 1.48 -13.34 -2.10
CA ALA A 93 0.43 -13.31 -1.09
C ALA A 93 -0.91 -13.83 -1.62
N ASP A 94 -1.20 -13.60 -2.90
CA ASP A 94 -2.42 -14.08 -3.57
C ASP A 94 -2.35 -15.59 -3.86
N GLY A 95 -1.17 -16.12 -4.18
CA GLY A 95 -0.95 -17.53 -4.49
C GLY A 95 -0.89 -18.49 -3.28
N ARG A 96 -0.94 -17.99 -2.03
CA ARG A 96 -0.99 -18.83 -0.83
C ARG A 96 -2.40 -19.39 -0.65
N ARG A 97 -2.68 -20.54 -1.27
CA ARG A 97 -3.82 -21.40 -0.96
C ARG A 97 -3.38 -22.57 -0.09
#